data_AF-A0A8T9SF76-F1
#
_entry.id   AF-A0A8T9SF76-F1
#
_cell.length_a   1.000
_cell.length_b   1.000
_cell.length_c   1.000
_cell.angle_alpha   90.00
_cell.angle_beta   90.00
_cell.angle_gamma   90.00
#
_symmetry.space_group_name_H-M   'P 1'
#
loop_
_entity.id
_entity.type
_entity.pdbx_description
1 polymer ?
#
loop_
_entity_poly.entity_id
_entity_poly.type
_entity_poly.pdbx_seq_one_letter_code
_entity_poly.pdbx_strand_id
1 'polypeptide(L)'
;MVKQLFIALLLLIGPLAQAETPAQANKRLFDKTIDELNFRTMETVYDKSFTRGKFPLTLRTAAARRQFDGFGTNAALKQLFMNYNGVAERYKNRFGNGPMTLAEFEKQLKSVLLDKNFEFFIHNLPRDERVALIRAEQRLIQQASAQFNASGSEEMAAVPPADADAQPEAPVAAPLTTHDADGQESVPVTSSDEAPLSSVPVGAPEAPGAAPRHDWVDYFTLLLSLGSFLTLLYLTTSVLPGMSRRINNLAADPEPEPEPRSFVSRLRPTRSTGLREDSYEDDDDFEPTEPARHHDDD
;
A
#
# COMPACT_ATOMS: atom_id res chain seq x y z
N MET A 1 -6.95 -41.17 -21.44
CA MET A 1 -5.84 -40.26 -21.05
C MET A 1 -6.18 -38.78 -21.18
N VAL A 2 -6.57 -38.24 -22.35
CA VAL A 2 -6.82 -36.78 -22.53
C VAL A 2 -7.75 -36.16 -21.47
N LYS A 3 -8.89 -36.79 -21.13
CA LYS A 3 -9.78 -36.32 -20.05
C LYS A 3 -9.09 -36.22 -18.67
N GLN A 4 -8.15 -37.10 -18.34
CA GLN A 4 -7.43 -37.05 -17.06
C GLN A 4 -6.40 -35.92 -17.04
N LEU A 5 -5.72 -35.67 -18.16
CA LEU A 5 -4.83 -34.50 -18.31
C LEU A 5 -5.62 -33.18 -18.21
N PHE A 6 -6.82 -33.11 -18.79
CA PHE A 6 -7.67 -31.92 -18.72
C PHE A 6 -8.19 -31.65 -17.29
N ILE A 7 -8.56 -32.69 -16.54
CA ILE A 7 -8.96 -32.58 -15.13
C ILE A 7 -7.76 -32.21 -14.24
N ALA A 8 -6.58 -32.79 -14.49
CA ALA A 8 -5.35 -32.42 -13.78
C ALA A 8 -4.95 -30.96 -14.04
N LEU A 9 -5.11 -30.48 -15.28
CA LEU A 9 -4.87 -29.08 -15.65
C LEU A 9 -5.85 -28.12 -14.95
N LEU A 10 -7.14 -28.46 -14.91
CA LEU A 10 -8.15 -27.67 -14.17
C LEU A 10 -7.86 -27.61 -12.66
N LEU A 11 -7.43 -28.73 -12.06
CA LEU A 11 -7.00 -28.77 -10.65
C LEU A 11 -5.70 -27.98 -10.39
N LEU A 12 -4.83 -27.85 -11.39
CA LEU A 12 -3.60 -27.05 -11.29
C LEU A 12 -3.85 -25.54 -11.44
N ILE A 13 -4.91 -25.15 -12.17
CA ILE A 13 -5.30 -23.75 -12.39
C ILE A 13 -6.16 -23.21 -11.23
N GLY A 14 -6.97 -24.05 -10.58
CA GLY A 14 -7.80 -23.69 -9.42
C GLY A 14 -7.14 -22.84 -8.32
N PRO A 15 -5.91 -23.14 -7.84
CA PRO A 15 -5.27 -22.35 -6.78
C PRO A 15 -4.71 -20.99 -7.23
N LEU A 16 -4.60 -20.70 -8.53
CA LEU A 16 -4.06 -19.43 -9.04
C LEU A 16 -5.08 -18.26 -9.00
N ALA A 17 -6.34 -18.53 -8.66
CA ALA A 17 -7.44 -17.58 -8.72
C ALA A 17 -8.07 -17.21 -7.36
N GLN A 18 -7.35 -17.42 -6.24
CA GLN A 18 -7.75 -16.80 -4.97
C GLN A 18 -7.37 -15.31 -4.99
N ALA A 19 -8.20 -14.51 -5.65
CA ALA A 19 -8.20 -13.07 -5.51
C ALA A 19 -8.36 -12.71 -4.03
N GLU A 20 -7.47 -11.85 -3.53
CA GLU A 20 -7.53 -11.38 -2.16
C GLU A 20 -8.81 -10.59 -1.93
N THR A 21 -9.61 -10.96 -0.92
CA THR A 21 -10.84 -10.21 -0.63
C THR A 21 -10.48 -8.81 -0.13
N PRO A 22 -11.32 -7.77 -0.38
CA PRO A 22 -11.01 -6.40 0.07
C PRO A 22 -10.80 -6.32 1.60
N ALA A 23 -11.52 -7.15 2.37
CA ALA A 23 -11.30 -7.29 3.81
C ALA A 23 -9.90 -7.87 4.16
N GLN A 24 -9.41 -8.85 3.40
CA GLN A 24 -8.03 -9.36 3.57
C GLN A 24 -6.99 -8.30 3.20
N ALA A 25 -7.17 -7.60 2.07
CA ALA A 25 -6.28 -6.54 1.62
C ALA A 25 -6.21 -5.39 2.65
N ASN A 26 -7.36 -4.95 3.17
CA ASN A 26 -7.45 -3.93 4.21
C ASN A 26 -6.82 -4.37 5.53
N LYS A 27 -6.91 -5.66 5.88
CA LYS A 27 -6.17 -6.22 7.03
C LYS A 27 -4.67 -6.24 6.79
N ARG A 28 -4.19 -6.70 5.62
CA ARG A 28 -2.75 -6.69 5.29
C ARG A 28 -2.18 -5.28 5.27
N LEU A 29 -2.96 -4.30 4.80
CA LEU A 29 -2.62 -2.88 4.88
C LEU A 29 -2.47 -2.41 6.34
N PHE A 30 -3.44 -2.73 7.20
CA PHE A 30 -3.36 -2.41 8.63
C PHE A 30 -2.14 -3.05 9.30
N ASP A 31 -1.94 -4.36 9.11
CA ASP A 31 -0.84 -5.12 9.71
C ASP A 31 0.53 -4.57 9.28
N LYS A 32 0.68 -4.21 7.99
CA LYS A 32 1.87 -3.57 7.43
C LYS A 32 2.09 -2.16 7.99
N THR A 33 1.03 -1.36 8.13
CA THR A 33 1.09 -0.03 8.74
C THR A 33 1.51 -0.10 10.21
N ILE A 34 0.98 -1.05 10.99
CA ILE A 34 1.41 -1.30 12.38
C ILE A 34 2.88 -1.75 12.43
N ASP A 35 3.31 -2.63 11.52
CA ASP A 35 4.70 -3.06 11.45
C ASP A 35 5.67 -1.90 11.17
N GLU A 36 5.35 -1.03 10.20
CA GLU A 36 6.16 0.14 9.84
C GLU A 36 6.11 1.23 10.92
N LEU A 37 4.96 1.51 11.55
CA LEU A 37 4.86 2.43 12.69
C LEU A 37 5.81 2.00 13.81
N ASN A 38 5.64 0.77 14.32
CA ASN A 38 6.50 0.17 15.32
C ASN A 38 7.98 0.15 14.86
N PHE A 39 8.25 -0.03 13.55
CA PHE A 39 9.62 -0.01 13.02
C PHE A 39 10.22 1.39 13.15
N ARG A 40 9.51 2.45 12.76
CA ARG A 40 9.97 3.84 12.87
C ARG A 40 10.14 4.29 14.32
N THR A 41 9.24 3.89 15.22
CA THR A 41 9.40 4.16 16.65
C THR A 41 10.67 3.48 17.18
N MET A 42 10.87 2.20 16.86
CA MET A 42 12.07 1.45 17.29
C MET A 42 13.36 1.95 16.66
N GLU A 43 13.37 2.25 15.36
CA GLU A 43 14.49 2.84 14.62
C GLU A 43 14.96 4.12 15.31
N THR A 44 14.03 5.04 15.58
CA THR A 44 14.33 6.31 16.24
C THR A 44 14.84 6.12 17.67
N VAL A 45 14.21 5.25 18.47
CA VAL A 45 14.64 4.99 19.87
C VAL A 45 16.01 4.30 19.91
N TYR A 46 16.26 3.36 19.00
CA TYR A 46 17.52 2.61 18.94
C TYR A 46 18.67 3.50 18.47
N ASP A 47 18.49 4.25 17.38
CA ASP A 47 19.51 5.14 16.82
C ASP A 47 19.91 6.29 17.75
N LYS A 48 19.04 6.66 18.71
CA LYS A 48 19.38 7.61 19.79
C LYS A 48 20.02 6.93 21.00
N SER A 49 19.71 5.65 21.25
CA SER A 49 20.31 4.84 22.31
C SER A 49 21.73 4.36 21.96
N PHE A 50 22.04 4.16 20.67
CA PHE A 50 23.32 3.66 20.19
C PHE A 50 23.97 4.62 19.20
N THR A 51 25.10 5.22 19.58
CA THR A 51 25.82 6.20 18.73
C THR A 51 26.59 5.58 17.55
N ARG A 52 26.82 4.25 17.56
CA ARG A 52 27.62 3.52 16.56
C ARG A 52 26.86 2.42 15.83
N GLY A 53 25.69 2.05 16.31
CA GLY A 53 24.84 1.02 15.71
C GLY A 53 23.60 1.66 15.08
N LYS A 54 23.19 1.18 13.91
CA LYS A 54 21.93 1.56 13.26
C LYS A 54 20.92 0.44 13.37
N PHE A 55 19.64 0.79 13.55
CA PHE A 55 18.59 -0.22 13.57
C PHE A 55 18.44 -0.84 12.15
N PRO A 56 18.65 -2.15 11.96
CA PRO A 56 18.67 -2.71 10.61
C PRO A 56 17.32 -2.64 9.90
N LEU A 57 17.32 -2.15 8.65
CA LEU A 57 16.13 -2.07 7.78
C LEU A 57 15.45 -3.43 7.51
N THR A 58 16.13 -4.54 7.76
CA THR A 58 15.57 -5.91 7.71
C THR A 58 14.57 -6.20 8.83
N LEU A 59 14.55 -5.39 9.90
CA LEU A 59 13.70 -5.58 11.08
C LEU A 59 12.29 -4.96 10.96
N ARG A 60 11.79 -4.75 9.74
CA ARG A 60 10.44 -4.20 9.53
C ARG A 60 9.31 -5.11 10.01
N THR A 61 9.53 -6.42 10.08
CA THR A 61 8.52 -7.37 10.58
C THR A 61 8.67 -7.61 12.08
N ALA A 62 7.57 -7.81 12.79
CA ALA A 62 7.59 -8.20 14.20
C ALA A 62 8.38 -9.50 14.46
N ALA A 63 8.38 -10.45 13.51
CA ALA A 63 9.14 -11.69 13.59
C ALA A 63 10.66 -11.46 13.54
N ALA A 64 11.15 -10.66 12.60
CA ALA A 64 12.57 -10.31 12.52
C ALA A 64 13.06 -9.60 13.80
N ARG A 65 12.24 -8.68 14.35
CA ARG A 65 12.53 -7.99 15.61
C ARG A 65 12.67 -8.91 16.83
N ARG A 66 11.91 -10.02 16.89
CA ARG A 66 12.06 -11.02 17.97
C ARG A 66 13.40 -11.74 17.95
N GLN A 67 14.03 -11.85 16.78
CA GLN A 67 15.31 -12.53 16.58
C GLN A 67 16.52 -11.57 16.68
N PHE A 68 16.28 -10.27 16.83
CA PHE A 68 17.34 -9.27 16.89
C PHE A 68 18.00 -9.24 18.27
N ASP A 69 19.34 -9.31 18.29
CA ASP A 69 20.17 -9.29 19.50
C ASP A 69 21.25 -8.18 19.49
N GLY A 70 21.09 -7.15 18.66
CA GLY A 70 22.04 -6.03 18.56
C GLY A 70 22.08 -5.09 19.77
N PHE A 71 21.52 -5.48 20.92
CA PHE A 71 21.47 -4.66 22.13
C PHE A 71 22.74 -4.72 23.00
N GLY A 72 23.70 -5.58 22.63
CA GLY A 72 24.94 -5.78 23.38
C GLY A 72 24.66 -6.28 24.80
N THR A 73 25.27 -5.63 25.80
CA THR A 73 25.07 -5.98 27.22
C THR A 73 23.79 -5.41 27.83
N ASN A 74 23.01 -4.58 27.11
CA ASN A 74 21.85 -3.89 27.66
C ASN A 74 20.58 -4.74 27.61
N ALA A 75 20.49 -5.72 28.52
CA ALA A 75 19.34 -6.62 28.64
C ALA A 75 18.01 -5.89 28.93
N ALA A 76 18.05 -4.78 29.69
CA ALA A 76 16.86 -3.99 29.99
C ALA A 76 16.29 -3.31 28.73
N LEU A 77 17.16 -2.76 27.88
CA LEU A 77 16.76 -2.18 26.59
C LEU A 77 16.21 -3.25 25.64
N LYS A 78 16.85 -4.43 25.58
CA LYS A 78 16.31 -5.59 24.83
C LYS A 78 14.91 -5.95 25.30
N GLN A 79 14.68 -6.02 26.61
CA GLN A 79 13.35 -6.32 27.18
C GLN A 79 12.31 -5.22 26.87
N LEU A 80 12.70 -3.94 26.92
CA LEU A 80 11.84 -2.81 26.56
C LEU A 80 11.36 -2.91 25.11
N PHE A 81 12.27 -3.18 24.17
CA PHE A 81 11.95 -3.37 22.76
C PHE A 81 11.06 -4.60 22.54
N MET A 82 11.35 -5.73 23.20
CA MET A 82 10.52 -6.93 23.07
C MET A 82 9.11 -6.73 23.61
N ASN A 83 8.94 -5.96 24.70
CA ASN A 83 7.63 -5.60 25.24
C ASN A 83 6.85 -4.72 24.24
N TYR A 84 7.46 -3.64 23.74
CA TYR A 84 6.83 -2.76 22.75
C TYR A 84 6.46 -3.49 21.44
N ASN A 85 7.32 -4.40 20.96
CA ASN A 85 6.99 -5.28 19.82
C ASN A 85 5.76 -6.16 20.11
N GLY A 86 5.62 -6.66 21.34
CA GLY A 86 4.45 -7.40 21.80
C GLY A 86 3.18 -6.55 21.85
N VAL A 87 3.29 -5.25 22.14
CA VAL A 87 2.15 -4.31 22.09
C VAL A 87 1.65 -4.11 20.66
N ALA A 88 2.55 -3.89 19.70
CA ALA A 88 2.16 -3.73 18.29
C ALA A 88 1.40 -4.96 17.74
N GLU A 89 1.83 -6.17 18.10
CA GLU A 89 1.15 -7.40 17.69
C GLU A 89 -0.27 -7.54 18.31
N ARG A 90 -0.52 -6.95 19.49
CA ARG A 90 -1.87 -6.87 20.08
C ARG A 90 -2.81 -5.98 19.27
N TYR A 91 -2.30 -4.95 18.57
CA TYR A 91 -3.10 -4.13 17.67
C TYR A 91 -3.49 -4.91 16.41
N LYS A 92 -2.55 -5.61 15.78
CA LYS A 92 -2.83 -6.50 14.63
C LYS A 92 -3.88 -7.57 14.97
N ASN A 93 -3.74 -8.20 16.14
CA ASN A 93 -4.68 -9.21 16.62
C ASN A 93 -6.07 -8.64 17.01
N ARG A 94 -6.19 -7.32 17.21
CA ARG A 94 -7.47 -6.65 17.50
C ARG A 94 -8.21 -6.25 16.22
N PHE A 95 -7.50 -5.85 15.18
CA PHE A 95 -8.09 -5.42 13.92
C PHE A 95 -8.70 -6.59 13.14
N GLY A 96 -9.88 -6.36 12.56
CA GLY A 96 -10.66 -7.39 11.86
C GLY A 96 -11.56 -8.28 12.72
N ASN A 97 -11.63 -8.07 14.04
CA ASN A 97 -12.66 -8.68 14.90
C ASN A 97 -13.98 -7.87 14.93
N GLY A 98 -14.07 -6.81 14.12
CA GLY A 98 -15.20 -5.88 14.06
C GLY A 98 -15.33 -5.27 12.65
N PRO A 99 -16.24 -4.31 12.45
CA PRO A 99 -16.50 -3.70 11.15
C PRO A 99 -15.24 -3.10 10.50
N MET A 100 -14.85 -3.60 9.33
CA MET A 100 -13.74 -3.04 8.55
C MET A 100 -14.17 -1.77 7.82
N THR A 101 -14.42 -0.71 8.58
CA THR A 101 -14.71 0.64 8.07
C THR A 101 -13.46 1.52 8.14
N LEU A 102 -13.41 2.56 7.30
CA LEU A 102 -12.34 3.56 7.35
C LEU A 102 -12.25 4.22 8.74
N ALA A 103 -13.40 4.54 9.34
CA ALA A 103 -13.46 5.15 10.68
C ALA A 103 -12.84 4.25 11.76
N GLU A 104 -13.06 2.94 11.71
CA GLU A 104 -12.42 1.99 12.64
C GLU A 104 -10.93 1.80 12.36
N PHE A 105 -10.54 1.71 11.09
CA PHE A 105 -9.14 1.66 10.67
C PHE A 105 -8.35 2.87 11.20
N GLU A 106 -8.85 4.08 10.97
CA GLU A 106 -8.24 5.31 11.49
C GLU A 106 -8.21 5.34 13.02
N LYS A 107 -9.32 4.99 13.68
CA LYS A 107 -9.43 5.00 15.14
C LYS A 107 -8.42 4.04 15.78
N GLN A 108 -8.28 2.83 15.24
CA GLN A 108 -7.34 1.85 15.76
C GLN A 108 -5.88 2.30 15.53
N LEU A 109 -5.53 2.82 14.34
CA LEU A 109 -4.20 3.37 14.08
C LEU A 109 -3.87 4.57 14.98
N LYS A 110 -4.76 5.56 15.08
CA LYS A 110 -4.59 6.73 15.96
C LYS A 110 -4.48 6.34 17.44
N SER A 111 -5.14 5.25 17.85
CA SER A 111 -5.04 4.73 19.22
C SER A 111 -3.68 4.11 19.59
N VAL A 112 -2.80 3.85 18.63
CA VAL A 112 -1.39 3.48 18.90
C VAL A 112 -0.62 4.67 19.46
N LEU A 113 -0.80 5.86 18.86
CA LEU A 113 -0.11 7.10 19.26
C LEU A 113 -0.63 7.68 20.59
N LEU A 114 -1.82 7.26 21.02
CA LEU A 114 -2.44 7.63 22.29
C LEU A 114 -2.22 6.58 23.38
N ASP A 115 -1.50 5.49 23.09
CA ASP A 115 -1.22 4.45 24.08
C ASP A 115 -0.13 4.89 25.06
N LYS A 116 -0.35 4.61 26.34
CA LYS A 116 0.64 4.79 27.41
C LYS A 116 1.91 3.97 27.14
N ASN A 117 1.80 2.83 26.48
CA ASN A 117 2.98 2.03 26.11
C ASN A 117 3.83 2.72 25.04
N PHE A 118 3.22 3.45 24.11
CA PHE A 118 3.93 4.23 23.10
C PHE A 118 4.60 5.46 23.73
N GLU A 119 3.86 6.23 24.53
CA GLU A 119 4.42 7.37 25.28
C GLU A 119 5.58 6.94 26.18
N PHE A 120 5.42 5.83 26.90
CA PHE A 120 6.48 5.24 27.72
C PHE A 120 7.66 4.73 26.88
N PHE A 121 7.46 4.16 25.69
CA PHE A 121 8.58 3.71 24.87
C PHE A 121 9.43 4.89 24.35
N ILE A 122 8.80 6.01 24.00
CA ILE A 122 9.49 7.21 23.49
C ILE A 122 9.90 8.23 24.58
N HIS A 123 9.64 7.98 25.86
CA HIS A 123 9.81 8.98 26.92
C HIS A 123 11.25 9.52 27.04
N ASN A 124 12.25 8.70 26.71
CA ASN A 124 13.67 9.03 26.74
C ASN A 124 14.17 9.82 25.52
N LEU A 125 13.34 10.04 24.49
CA LEU A 125 13.74 10.84 23.34
C LEU A 125 13.78 12.34 23.69
N PRO A 126 14.72 13.11 23.12
CA PRO A 126 14.65 14.57 23.12
C PRO A 126 13.27 15.05 22.64
N ARG A 127 12.80 16.18 23.19
CA ARG A 127 11.45 16.69 22.92
C ARG A 127 11.19 16.89 21.42
N ASP A 128 12.17 17.39 20.70
CA ASP A 128 12.01 17.72 19.27
C ASP A 128 11.98 16.46 18.40
N GLU A 129 12.81 15.46 18.71
CA GLU A 129 12.79 14.12 18.09
C GLU A 129 11.44 13.42 18.32
N ARG A 130 10.91 13.50 19.55
CA ARG A 130 9.60 12.95 19.91
C ARG A 130 8.47 13.59 19.12
N VAL A 131 8.48 14.92 18.97
CA VAL A 131 7.50 15.65 18.17
C VAL A 131 7.65 15.37 16.67
N ALA A 132 8.89 15.23 16.18
CA ALA A 132 9.16 14.85 14.79
C ALA A 132 8.65 13.44 14.47
N LEU A 133 8.92 12.47 15.36
CA LEU A 133 8.45 11.09 15.27
C LEU A 133 6.92 11.01 15.23
N ILE A 134 6.24 11.61 16.21
CA ILE A 134 4.76 11.65 16.26
C ILE A 134 4.18 12.25 14.98
N ARG A 135 4.76 13.32 14.44
CA ARG A 135 4.32 13.93 13.17
C ARG A 135 4.58 13.02 11.96
N ALA A 136 5.70 12.30 11.92
CA ALA A 136 6.01 11.36 10.86
C ALA A 136 5.05 10.16 10.87
N GLU A 137 4.78 9.61 12.05
CA GLU A 137 3.81 8.52 12.27
C GLU A 137 2.37 8.96 11.95
N GLN A 138 1.97 10.17 12.32
CA GLN A 138 0.67 10.75 11.92
C GLN A 138 0.52 10.85 10.40
N ARG A 139 1.56 11.29 9.68
CA ARG A 139 1.57 11.32 8.20
C ARG A 139 1.47 9.91 7.60
N LEU A 140 2.13 8.93 8.22
CA LEU A 140 2.08 7.54 7.81
C LEU A 140 0.67 6.96 7.97
N ILE A 141 0.01 7.24 9.10
CA ILE A 141 -1.40 6.89 9.32
C ILE A 141 -2.30 7.54 8.26
N GLN A 142 -2.12 8.82 7.95
CA GLN A 142 -2.88 9.52 6.90
C GLN A 142 -2.68 8.89 5.51
N GLN A 143 -1.45 8.50 5.16
CA GLN A 143 -1.15 7.80 3.91
C GLN A 143 -1.82 6.41 3.87
N ALA A 144 -1.84 5.69 4.99
CA ALA A 144 -2.54 4.41 5.10
C ALA A 144 -4.07 4.57 4.99
N SER A 145 -4.65 5.60 5.60
CA SER A 145 -6.08 5.94 5.45
C SER A 145 -6.45 6.24 4.00
N ALA A 146 -5.60 6.99 3.29
CA ALA A 146 -5.80 7.30 1.88
C ALA A 146 -5.74 6.04 1.00
N GLN A 147 -4.82 5.10 1.31
CA GLN A 147 -4.74 3.79 0.63
C GLN A 147 -5.97 2.92 0.89
N PHE A 148 -6.48 2.89 2.13
CA PHE A 148 -7.74 2.21 2.49
C PHE A 148 -8.93 2.82 1.74
N ASN A 149 -9.00 4.15 1.64
CA ASN A 149 -10.07 4.82 0.91
C ASN A 149 -10.02 4.52 -0.59
N ALA A 150 -8.82 4.49 -1.17
CA ALA A 150 -8.62 4.13 -2.57
C ALA A 150 -9.04 2.68 -2.85
N SER A 151 -8.69 1.72 -1.99
CA SER A 151 -9.08 0.30 -2.17
C SER A 151 -10.59 0.06 -2.06
N GLY A 152 -11.33 0.90 -1.33
CA GLY A 152 -12.81 0.88 -1.30
C GLY A 152 -13.47 1.59 -2.49
N SER A 153 -12.74 2.42 -3.24
CA SER A 153 -13.33 3.24 -4.32
C SER A 153 -13.49 2.49 -5.66
N GLU A 154 -12.80 1.35 -5.85
CA GLU A 154 -12.93 0.54 -7.08
C GLU A 154 -14.33 -0.09 -7.23
N GLU A 155 -15.06 -0.35 -6.12
CA GLU A 155 -16.46 -0.81 -6.15
C GLU A 155 -17.48 0.33 -6.37
N MET A 156 -17.09 1.60 -6.19
CA MET A 156 -17.98 2.77 -6.40
C MET A 156 -17.75 3.49 -7.73
N ALA A 157 -16.71 3.14 -8.49
CA ALA A 157 -16.39 3.76 -9.79
C ALA A 157 -17.37 3.41 -10.94
N ALA A 158 -18.48 2.72 -10.65
CA ALA A 158 -19.51 2.32 -11.61
C ALA A 158 -20.74 3.25 -11.68
N VAL A 159 -20.77 4.35 -10.92
CA VAL A 159 -21.85 5.38 -11.00
C VAL A 159 -21.22 6.78 -11.10
N PRO A 160 -21.49 7.55 -12.16
CA PRO A 160 -21.02 8.93 -12.27
C PRO A 160 -21.76 9.84 -11.26
N PRO A 161 -21.12 10.90 -10.74
CA PRO A 161 -21.74 11.77 -9.76
C PRO A 161 -22.83 12.62 -10.42
N ALA A 162 -24.04 12.56 -9.85
CA ALA A 162 -25.11 13.52 -10.10
C ALA A 162 -25.52 14.13 -8.75
N ASP A 163 -25.34 15.45 -8.62
CA ASP A 163 -25.82 16.21 -7.47
C ASP A 163 -27.35 16.19 -7.40
N ALA A 164 -27.93 15.84 -6.25
CA ALA A 164 -29.21 16.39 -5.74
C ALA A 164 -29.49 15.91 -4.31
N ASP A 165 -30.06 16.80 -3.50
CA ASP A 165 -30.54 16.57 -2.14
C ASP A 165 -31.44 15.33 -1.95
N ALA A 166 -31.16 14.54 -0.90
CA ALA A 166 -32.13 14.19 0.15
C ALA A 166 -31.53 13.20 1.19
N GLN A 167 -31.71 13.52 2.46
CA GLN A 167 -31.54 12.62 3.61
C GLN A 167 -32.88 12.54 4.35
N PRO A 168 -33.12 11.53 5.20
CA PRO A 168 -33.32 10.12 4.92
C PRO A 168 -34.76 9.67 5.25
N GLU A 169 -35.18 8.45 4.88
CA GLU A 169 -35.93 7.55 5.77
C GLU A 169 -35.66 6.08 5.39
N ALA A 170 -35.79 5.18 6.36
CA ALA A 170 -35.45 3.76 6.25
C ALA A 170 -36.70 2.87 6.53
N PRO A 171 -36.61 1.56 6.81
CA PRO A 171 -37.12 0.56 5.86
C PRO A 171 -38.25 -0.32 6.41
N VAL A 172 -39.12 -0.87 5.56
CA VAL A 172 -40.12 -1.86 6.02
C VAL A 172 -40.41 -3.00 5.03
N ALA A 173 -40.13 -4.22 5.51
CA ALA A 173 -40.79 -5.51 5.30
C ALA A 173 -41.18 -6.03 3.89
N ALA A 174 -40.65 -7.21 3.57
CA ALA A 174 -41.43 -8.27 2.92
C ALA A 174 -42.36 -8.96 3.96
N PRO A 175 -43.44 -9.64 3.53
CA PRO A 175 -43.48 -11.09 3.76
C PRO A 175 -44.12 -11.94 2.65
N LEU A 176 -44.01 -13.27 2.79
CA LEU A 176 -44.52 -14.32 1.90
C LEU A 176 -45.99 -14.71 2.17
N THR A 177 -46.52 -15.56 1.28
CA THR A 177 -47.74 -16.42 1.38
C THR A 177 -49.06 -15.67 1.13
N THR A 178 -50.08 -16.25 0.50
CA THR A 178 -50.59 -17.64 0.62
C THR A 178 -51.05 -18.29 -0.69
N HIS A 179 -51.26 -19.61 -0.59
CA HIS A 179 -51.85 -20.52 -1.56
C HIS A 179 -53.35 -20.22 -1.75
N ASP A 180 -53.88 -20.49 -2.94
CA ASP A 180 -55.20 -21.12 -3.09
C ASP A 180 -55.16 -22.09 -4.29
N ALA A 181 -56.06 -23.06 -4.30
CA ALA A 181 -56.13 -24.13 -5.29
C ALA A 181 -57.59 -24.41 -5.68
N ASP A 182 -57.79 -24.82 -6.93
CA ASP A 182 -58.85 -25.71 -7.48
C ASP A 182 -58.73 -25.57 -9.01
N GLY A 183 -58.58 -26.64 -9.80
CA GLY A 183 -59.66 -27.53 -10.23
C GLY A 183 -60.24 -27.03 -11.57
N GLN A 184 -60.41 -27.80 -12.65
CA GLN A 184 -60.54 -29.26 -12.77
C GLN A 184 -60.50 -29.69 -14.27
N GLU A 185 -59.97 -30.90 -14.55
CA GLU A 185 -60.18 -31.81 -15.71
C GLU A 185 -60.37 -31.23 -17.15
N SER A 186 -59.53 -31.58 -18.14
CA SER A 186 -59.61 -32.83 -18.96
C SER A 186 -58.81 -32.62 -20.28
N VAL A 187 -58.45 -33.56 -21.17
CA VAL A 187 -58.42 -35.04 -21.28
C VAL A 187 -57.31 -35.42 -22.33
N PRO A 188 -56.72 -36.64 -22.35
CA PRO A 188 -55.47 -36.89 -23.10
C PRO A 188 -55.63 -37.48 -24.52
N VAL A 189 -54.59 -37.33 -25.35
CA VAL A 189 -54.37 -38.13 -26.58
C VAL A 189 -52.89 -38.55 -26.68
N THR A 190 -52.66 -39.78 -27.18
CA THR A 190 -51.45 -40.60 -27.11
C THR A 190 -50.61 -40.64 -28.40
N SER A 191 -49.27 -40.71 -28.26
CA SER A 191 -48.30 -41.41 -29.15
C SER A 191 -46.88 -41.10 -28.61
N SER A 192 -46.03 -42.01 -28.10
CA SER A 192 -45.41 -43.20 -28.74
C SER A 192 -44.73 -42.83 -30.07
N ASP A 193 -43.40 -42.89 -30.21
CA ASP A 193 -42.64 -44.15 -30.26
C ASP A 193 -41.12 -44.01 -29.96
N GLU A 194 -40.41 -45.14 -29.92
CA GLU A 194 -39.01 -45.31 -29.49
C GLU A 194 -37.89 -45.08 -30.55
N ALA A 195 -36.65 -45.13 -30.03
CA ALA A 195 -35.33 -45.10 -30.67
C ALA A 195 -35.08 -46.24 -31.73
N PRO A 196 -33.92 -46.32 -32.45
CA PRO A 196 -32.62 -46.62 -31.82
C PRO A 196 -31.33 -46.08 -32.51
N LEU A 197 -30.19 -46.37 -31.86
CA LEU A 197 -28.80 -46.09 -32.23
C LEU A 197 -28.26 -47.00 -33.37
N SER A 198 -27.26 -46.54 -34.16
CA SER A 198 -26.25 -47.43 -34.78
C SER A 198 -24.97 -46.76 -35.32
N SER A 199 -23.83 -47.35 -34.92
CA SER A 199 -22.54 -47.58 -35.62
C SER A 199 -21.82 -46.52 -36.49
N VAL A 200 -20.53 -46.34 -36.19
CA VAL A 200 -19.46 -45.77 -37.05
C VAL A 200 -18.94 -46.83 -38.05
N PRO A 201 -18.41 -46.43 -39.23
CA PRO A 201 -17.08 -46.91 -39.61
C PRO A 201 -16.13 -45.83 -40.17
N VAL A 202 -14.84 -46.17 -40.18
CA VAL A 202 -13.70 -45.36 -40.61
C VAL A 202 -13.39 -45.57 -42.10
N GLY A 203 -13.00 -44.50 -42.82
CA GLY A 203 -12.35 -44.61 -44.14
C GLY A 203 -12.63 -43.43 -45.09
N ALA A 204 -11.62 -42.59 -45.36
CA ALA A 204 -11.69 -41.55 -46.39
C ALA A 204 -11.43 -42.12 -47.80
N PRO A 205 -11.83 -41.40 -48.87
CA PRO A 205 -10.89 -40.44 -49.45
C PRO A 205 -11.47 -39.04 -49.67
N GLU A 206 -10.58 -38.07 -49.92
CA GLU A 206 -10.89 -36.65 -50.11
C GLU A 206 -11.82 -36.37 -51.29
N ALA A 207 -12.75 -35.42 -51.07
CA ALA A 207 -13.44 -34.70 -52.14
C ALA A 207 -12.90 -33.25 -52.19
N PRO A 208 -12.50 -32.73 -53.37
CA PRO A 208 -11.94 -31.38 -53.47
C PRO A 208 -13.05 -30.34 -53.27
N GLY A 209 -12.90 -29.48 -52.26
CA GLY A 209 -13.86 -28.40 -51.97
C GLY A 209 -14.39 -28.36 -50.53
N ALA A 210 -13.89 -29.17 -49.60
CA ALA A 210 -14.16 -28.96 -48.18
C ALA A 210 -13.51 -27.66 -47.71
N ALA A 211 -14.32 -26.65 -47.36
CA ALA A 211 -13.84 -25.45 -46.68
C ALA A 211 -13.06 -25.83 -45.41
N PRO A 212 -11.95 -25.13 -45.07
CA PRO A 212 -11.05 -25.54 -43.99
C PRO A 212 -11.79 -25.57 -42.65
N ARG A 213 -12.13 -26.77 -42.21
CA ARG A 213 -12.73 -27.03 -40.90
C ARG A 213 -11.68 -26.72 -39.85
N HIS A 214 -11.79 -25.55 -39.24
CA HIS A 214 -10.92 -25.18 -38.11
C HIS A 214 -11.31 -26.06 -36.92
N ASP A 215 -10.32 -26.79 -36.40
CA ASP A 215 -10.55 -27.66 -35.26
C ASP A 215 -10.67 -26.81 -33.98
N TRP A 216 -11.30 -27.36 -32.95
CA TRP A 216 -11.36 -26.70 -31.63
C TRP A 216 -9.95 -26.40 -31.06
N VAL A 217 -8.95 -27.17 -31.49
CA VAL A 217 -7.52 -26.94 -31.19
C VAL A 217 -6.98 -25.67 -31.85
N ASP A 218 -7.44 -25.32 -33.07
CA ASP A 218 -7.05 -24.09 -33.75
C ASP A 218 -7.64 -22.87 -33.05
N TYR A 219 -8.90 -22.95 -32.60
CA TYR A 219 -9.50 -21.90 -31.77
C TYR A 219 -8.80 -21.76 -30.42
N PHE A 220 -8.41 -22.88 -29.79
CA PHE A 220 -7.68 -22.85 -28.53
C PHE A 220 -6.27 -22.25 -28.68
N THR A 221 -5.53 -22.64 -29.72
CA THR A 221 -4.19 -22.08 -30.00
C THR A 221 -4.26 -20.61 -30.41
N LEU A 222 -5.28 -20.19 -31.15
CA LEU A 222 -5.55 -18.78 -31.46
C LEU A 222 -5.84 -17.97 -30.18
N LEU A 223 -6.65 -18.50 -29.26
CA LEU A 223 -6.97 -17.83 -27.99
C LEU A 223 -5.72 -17.74 -27.09
N LEU A 224 -4.91 -18.82 -27.04
CA LEU A 224 -3.65 -18.83 -26.30
C LEU A 224 -2.60 -17.86 -26.89
N SER A 225 -2.52 -17.80 -28.23
CA SER A 225 -1.70 -16.83 -28.97
C SER A 225 -2.14 -15.39 -28.70
N LEU A 226 -3.45 -15.12 -28.75
CA LEU A 226 -4.03 -13.82 -28.44
C LEU A 226 -3.76 -13.41 -26.98
N GLY A 227 -3.87 -14.33 -26.02
CA GLY A 227 -3.49 -14.11 -24.63
C GLY A 227 -2.01 -13.81 -24.45
N SER A 228 -1.13 -14.55 -25.15
CA SER A 228 0.32 -14.28 -25.17
C SER A 228 0.64 -12.93 -25.80
N PHE A 229 -0.08 -12.52 -26.84
CA PHE A 229 0.09 -11.22 -27.49
C PHE A 229 -0.38 -10.08 -26.58
N LEU A 230 -1.55 -10.20 -25.95
CA LEU A 230 -2.10 -9.20 -25.02
C LEU A 230 -1.23 -9.03 -23.77
N THR A 231 -0.72 -10.12 -23.20
CA THR A 231 0.21 -10.05 -22.06
C THR A 231 1.55 -9.41 -22.45
N LEU A 232 2.08 -9.69 -23.64
CA LEU A 232 3.28 -9.03 -24.17
C LEU A 232 3.03 -7.54 -24.48
N LEU A 233 1.86 -7.18 -24.99
CA LEU A 233 1.44 -5.80 -25.19
C LEU A 233 1.30 -5.06 -23.85
N TYR A 234 0.74 -5.69 -22.82
CA TYR A 234 0.66 -5.13 -21.47
C TYR A 234 2.05 -4.93 -20.84
N LEU A 235 2.94 -5.91 -20.95
CA LEU A 235 4.33 -5.82 -20.49
C LEU A 235 5.08 -4.67 -21.18
N THR A 236 4.91 -4.49 -22.49
CA THR A 236 5.59 -3.45 -23.28
C THR A 236 5.00 -2.05 -23.11
N THR A 237 3.68 -1.91 -22.90
CA THR A 237 3.02 -0.61 -22.74
C THR A 237 2.96 -0.11 -21.29
N SER A 238 2.88 -1.01 -20.31
CA SER A 238 2.67 -0.65 -18.90
C SER A 238 3.90 -0.91 -18.04
N VAL A 239 4.46 -2.13 -18.09
CA VAL A 239 5.51 -2.55 -17.16
C VAL A 239 6.87 -1.98 -17.54
N LEU A 240 7.26 -2.10 -18.81
CA LEU A 240 8.54 -1.61 -19.33
C LEU A 240 8.71 -0.08 -19.16
N PRO A 241 7.74 0.79 -19.49
CA PRO A 241 7.84 2.22 -19.24
C PRO A 241 7.84 2.57 -17.74
N GLY A 242 7.09 1.82 -16.92
CA GLY A 242 7.08 1.97 -15.46
C GLY A 242 8.44 1.65 -14.82
N MET A 243 9.09 0.56 -15.25
CA MET A 243 10.44 0.20 -14.80
C MET A 243 11.51 1.14 -15.37
N SER A 244 11.44 1.47 -16.65
CA SER A 244 12.36 2.42 -17.30
C SER A 244 12.35 3.78 -16.61
N ARG A 245 11.17 4.33 -16.28
CA ARG A 245 11.06 5.57 -15.48
C ARG A 245 11.68 5.43 -14.09
N ARG A 246 11.46 4.31 -13.39
CA ARG A 246 12.04 4.09 -12.06
C ARG A 246 13.57 3.94 -12.11
N ILE A 247 14.10 3.26 -13.12
CA ILE A 247 15.54 3.10 -13.33
C ILE A 247 16.17 4.43 -13.72
N ASN A 248 15.57 5.18 -14.64
CA ASN A 248 16.07 6.51 -15.02
C ASN A 248 16.01 7.51 -13.84
N ASN A 249 14.97 7.45 -12.99
CA ASN A 249 14.90 8.27 -11.77
C ASN A 249 15.86 7.80 -10.65
N LEU A 250 16.47 6.61 -10.76
CA LEU A 250 17.51 6.10 -9.85
C LEU A 250 18.92 6.27 -10.42
N ALA A 251 19.04 6.43 -11.75
CA ALA A 251 20.29 6.66 -12.48
C ALA A 251 20.55 8.15 -12.78
N ALA A 252 19.52 8.99 -12.69
CA ALA A 252 19.68 10.42 -12.54
C ALA A 252 20.30 10.70 -11.16
N ASP A 253 21.60 11.00 -11.18
CA ASP A 253 22.36 11.54 -10.05
C ASP A 253 21.58 12.72 -9.44
N PRO A 254 21.46 12.86 -8.10
CA PRO A 254 20.58 13.85 -7.50
C PRO A 254 21.10 15.28 -7.73
N GLU A 255 20.61 15.91 -8.80
CA GLU A 255 20.67 17.37 -8.94
C GLU A 255 20.07 18.00 -7.67
N PRO A 256 20.75 18.99 -7.06
CA PRO A 256 20.25 19.62 -5.85
C PRO A 256 18.96 20.39 -6.17
N GLU A 257 17.83 19.94 -5.61
CA GLU A 257 16.55 20.64 -5.74
C GLU A 257 16.72 22.12 -5.32
N PRO A 258 16.32 23.09 -6.16
CA PRO A 258 16.30 24.48 -5.75
C PRO A 258 15.27 24.66 -4.64
N GLU A 259 15.72 25.18 -3.49
CA GLU A 259 14.90 25.30 -2.28
C GLU A 259 13.50 25.87 -2.56
N PRO A 260 12.43 25.32 -1.96
CA PRO A 260 11.07 25.82 -2.13
C PRO A 260 10.96 27.24 -1.54
N ARG A 261 11.09 28.24 -2.41
CA ARG A 261 11.03 29.67 -2.08
C ARG A 261 9.77 29.99 -1.28
N SER A 262 9.95 30.22 0.02
CA SER A 262 8.87 30.53 0.94
C SER A 262 8.14 31.82 0.53
N PHE A 263 6.81 31.72 0.41
CA PHE A 263 5.93 32.83 0.01
C PHE A 263 5.92 34.03 0.98
N VAL A 264 6.64 33.95 2.09
CA VAL A 264 6.72 34.97 3.15
C VAL A 264 7.65 36.14 2.78
N SER A 265 8.53 35.99 1.78
CA SER A 265 9.52 37.03 1.41
C SER A 265 9.00 38.14 0.47
N ARG A 266 7.70 38.17 0.15
CA ARG A 266 7.10 39.13 -0.81
C ARG A 266 6.71 40.50 -0.25
N LEU A 267 7.01 40.81 1.02
CA LEU A 267 6.64 42.08 1.67
C LEU A 267 7.82 43.02 1.98
N ARG A 268 9.01 42.80 1.40
CA ARG A 268 10.13 43.76 1.52
C ARG A 268 10.15 44.72 0.33
N PRO A 269 9.99 46.05 0.54
CA PRO A 269 10.03 47.02 -0.56
C PRO A 269 11.40 47.07 -1.24
N THR A 270 11.38 47.21 -2.56
CA THR A 270 12.56 47.42 -3.40
C THR A 270 13.17 48.80 -3.13
N ARG A 271 14.44 48.87 -2.70
CA ARG A 271 15.26 50.09 -2.80
C ARG A 271 16.33 49.89 -3.88
N SER A 272 16.40 50.84 -4.79
CA SER A 272 17.09 50.77 -6.07
C SER A 272 18.62 50.77 -5.96
N THR A 273 19.26 49.98 -6.83
CA THR A 273 20.67 50.11 -7.20
C THR A 273 20.89 51.45 -7.92
N GLY A 274 21.95 52.17 -7.55
CA GLY A 274 22.45 53.35 -8.28
C GLY A 274 23.96 53.47 -8.06
N LEU A 275 24.73 53.43 -9.14
CA LEU A 275 26.20 53.55 -9.12
C LEU A 275 26.63 54.97 -8.75
N ARG A 276 27.81 55.13 -8.14
CA ARG A 276 28.99 55.73 -8.81
C ARG A 276 30.27 55.54 -7.97
N GLU A 277 31.38 55.39 -8.66
CA GLU A 277 32.76 55.22 -8.19
C GLU A 277 33.41 56.54 -7.69
N ASP A 278 34.67 56.44 -7.26
CA ASP A 278 35.66 57.48 -6.89
C ASP A 278 35.54 58.17 -5.51
N SER A 279 36.38 57.71 -4.56
CA SER A 279 37.26 58.58 -3.77
C SER A 279 38.46 57.79 -3.23
N TYR A 280 39.59 58.47 -3.03
CA TYR A 280 40.95 57.90 -2.86
C TYR A 280 41.26 57.30 -1.48
N GLU A 281 42.37 56.56 -1.43
CA GLU A 281 43.18 56.29 -0.24
C GLU A 281 43.51 57.59 0.52
N ASP A 282 43.55 57.53 1.85
CA ASP A 282 44.59 58.20 2.64
C ASP A 282 44.71 57.55 4.03
N ASP A 283 45.93 57.60 4.55
CA ASP A 283 46.55 56.82 5.61
C ASP A 283 46.00 56.93 7.06
N ASP A 284 46.42 55.92 7.84
CA ASP A 284 46.85 55.96 9.25
C ASP A 284 45.89 56.08 10.47
N ASP A 285 46.40 55.50 11.57
CA ASP A 285 46.06 55.67 12.99
C ASP A 285 44.64 55.29 13.51
N PHE A 286 44.53 54.17 14.26
CA PHE A 286 44.68 54.21 15.74
C PHE A 286 44.61 52.81 16.42
N GLU A 287 45.69 52.47 17.15
CA GLU A 287 45.76 51.74 18.44
C GLU A 287 45.13 50.33 18.65
N PRO A 288 45.95 49.28 18.89
CA PRO A 288 45.51 48.01 19.49
C PRO A 288 45.54 48.07 21.03
N THR A 289 44.42 47.77 21.69
CA THR A 289 44.34 47.77 23.17
C THR A 289 45.03 46.55 23.79
N GLU A 290 46.25 46.72 24.29
CA GLU A 290 46.83 45.82 25.29
C GLU A 290 46.20 46.04 26.68
N PRO A 291 46.30 45.04 27.57
CA PRO A 291 46.61 45.34 28.96
C PRO A 291 47.87 44.58 29.42
N ALA A 292 48.99 45.30 29.48
CA ALA A 292 50.20 44.82 30.14
C ALA A 292 49.95 44.61 31.65
N ARG A 293 50.38 43.46 32.19
CA ARG A 293 50.48 43.21 33.63
C ARG A 293 51.93 43.41 34.08
N HIS A 294 52.16 44.42 34.89
CA HIS A 294 53.34 44.49 35.76
C HIS A 294 53.01 45.35 36.98
N HIS A 295 53.09 44.78 38.18
CA HIS A 295 53.99 45.31 39.20
C HIS A 295 54.11 44.33 40.37
N ASP A 296 55.35 43.98 40.69
CA ASP A 296 55.76 43.57 42.02
C ASP A 296 55.91 44.83 42.90
N ASP A 297 55.63 44.70 44.21
CA ASP A 297 56.49 45.11 45.34
C ASP A 297 55.67 45.43 46.61
N ASP A 298 55.85 44.59 47.65
CA ASP A 298 55.94 44.92 49.09
C ASP A 298 56.30 43.64 49.90
#